data_AF-A0A7Y6CWS2-F1
#
_entry.id   AF-A0A7Y6CWS2-F1
#
_cell.length_a   1.000
_cell.length_b   1.000
_cell.length_c   1.000
_cell.angle_alpha   90.00
_cell.angle_beta   90.00
_cell.angle_gamma   90.00
#
_symmetry.space_group_name_H-M   'P 1'
#
loop_
_entity.id
_entity.type
_entity.pdbx_description
1 polymer ?
#
loop_
_entity_poly.entity_id
_entity_poly.type
_entity_poly.pdbx_seq_one_letter_code
_entity_poly.pdbx_strand_id
1 'polypeptide(L)'
;MPDTRHPEVSPIPLFQAFSWHNTEVPPSNNKKFFEYAYDVSNGVAILLSLIEFSESEKEDGRPLLCEPDKGALMRLAITASRMLANVAEKRIDSANNAYPH
;
A
#
# COMPACT_ATOMS: atom_id res chain seq x y z
N MET A 1 49.26 15.08 1.82
CA MET A 1 47.97 15.46 1.18
C MET A 1 46.88 14.73 1.91
N PRO A 2 45.79 15.38 2.36
CA PRO A 2 44.68 14.67 2.99
C PRO A 2 43.66 14.23 1.92
N ASP A 3 43.29 12.95 1.96
CA ASP A 3 42.22 12.37 1.13
C ASP A 3 40.85 12.90 1.57
N THR A 4 40.27 13.79 0.76
CA THR A 4 38.84 14.16 0.85
C THR A 4 37.98 13.04 0.28
N ARG A 5 37.56 12.11 1.15
CA ARG A 5 36.45 11.19 0.85
C ARG A 5 35.14 11.98 0.88
N HIS A 6 34.63 12.34 -0.29
CA HIS A 6 33.25 12.82 -0.40
C HIS A 6 32.31 11.67 -0.05
N PRO A 7 31.38 11.84 0.91
CA PRO A 7 30.30 10.87 1.08
C PRO A 7 29.40 10.99 -0.14
N GLU A 8 29.25 9.90 -0.90
CA GLU A 8 28.29 9.79 -1.99
C GLU A 8 26.88 9.98 -1.41
N VAL A 9 26.35 11.19 -1.52
CA VAL A 9 24.96 11.49 -1.18
C VAL A 9 24.11 10.83 -2.27
N SER A 10 23.56 9.66 -1.96
CA SER A 10 22.61 8.98 -2.83
C SER A 10 21.43 9.91 -3.12
N PRO A 11 21.13 10.23 -4.39
CA PRO A 11 20.12 11.21 -4.73
C PRO A 11 18.74 10.66 -4.34
N ILE A 12 18.14 11.24 -3.30
CA ILE A 12 16.77 10.92 -2.91
C ILE A 12 15.86 11.33 -4.08
N PRO A 13 15.09 10.42 -4.67
CA PRO A 13 14.23 10.75 -5.80
C PRO A 13 13.17 11.79 -5.41
N LEU A 14 12.98 12.79 -6.27
CA LEU A 14 12.00 13.88 -6.10
C LEU A 14 10.56 13.39 -5.92
N PHE A 15 10.25 12.20 -6.45
CA PHE A 15 8.96 11.54 -6.28
C PHE A 15 9.19 10.16 -5.67
N GLN A 16 8.65 9.95 -4.47
CA GLN A 16 8.56 8.64 -3.86
C GLN A 16 7.21 8.02 -4.20
N ALA A 17 7.20 6.71 -4.47
CA ALA A 17 5.96 5.97 -4.54
C ALA A 17 5.24 6.13 -3.20
N PHE A 18 3.97 6.53 -3.23
CA PHE A 18 3.15 6.58 -2.03
C PHE A 18 3.20 5.19 -1.35
N SER A 19 3.66 5.18 -0.11
CA SER A 19 3.77 4.00 0.72
C SER A 19 3.14 4.30 2.06
N TRP A 20 2.36 3.36 2.57
CA TRP A 20 1.77 3.44 3.89
C TRP A 20 2.81 3.26 5.03
N HIS A 21 4.11 3.12 4.71
CA HIS A 21 5.15 2.73 5.66
C HIS A 21 6.11 3.85 6.06
N ASN A 22 6.61 3.74 7.29
CA ASN A 22 7.73 4.51 7.82
C ASN A 22 9.07 3.78 7.54
N THR A 23 10.07 4.46 6.99
CA THR A 23 11.27 3.87 6.37
C THR A 23 12.36 3.41 7.34
N GLU A 24 12.19 3.55 8.66
CA GLU A 24 13.31 3.53 9.62
C GLU A 24 13.73 2.15 10.18
N VAL A 25 13.05 1.05 9.87
CA VAL A 25 13.38 -0.29 10.42
C VAL A 25 13.54 -1.30 9.27
N PRO A 26 14.57 -2.17 9.24
CA PRO A 26 14.71 -3.19 8.20
C PRO A 26 14.20 -4.56 8.69
N PRO A 27 12.96 -4.97 8.36
CA PRO A 27 12.44 -6.29 8.73
C PRO A 27 12.84 -7.41 7.76
N SER A 28 12.77 -8.65 8.26
CA SER A 28 12.96 -9.88 7.48
C SER A 28 11.90 -10.02 6.36
N ASN A 29 12.28 -10.61 5.22
CA ASN A 29 11.47 -10.59 3.98
C ASN A 29 10.07 -11.21 4.07
N ASN A 30 9.82 -12.13 5.01
CA ASN A 30 8.49 -12.69 5.23
C ASN A 30 7.66 -11.86 6.21
N LYS A 31 8.30 -11.28 7.24
CA LYS A 31 7.65 -10.33 8.14
C LYS A 31 7.13 -9.11 7.38
N LYS A 32 7.93 -8.61 6.41
CA LYS A 32 7.53 -7.58 5.44
C LYS A 32 6.25 -7.90 4.70
N PHE A 33 6.11 -9.11 4.16
CA PHE A 33 4.93 -9.42 3.34
C PHE A 33 3.63 -9.41 4.16
N PHE A 34 3.64 -10.00 5.35
CA PHE A 34 2.46 -9.99 6.23
C PHE A 34 2.11 -8.59 6.72
N GLU A 35 3.11 -7.80 7.15
CA GLU A 35 2.91 -6.41 7.55
C GLU A 35 2.37 -5.57 6.37
N TYR A 36 2.93 -5.75 5.16
CA TYR A 36 2.47 -5.05 3.96
C TYR A 36 1.06 -5.46 3.53
N ALA A 37 0.75 -6.76 3.60
CA ALA A 37 -0.59 -7.26 3.32
C ALA A 37 -1.61 -6.69 4.30
N TYR A 38 -1.24 -6.60 5.58
CA TYR A 38 -2.07 -6.04 6.64
C TYR A 38 -2.34 -4.55 6.42
N ASP A 39 -1.30 -3.76 6.16
CA ASP A 39 -1.42 -2.32 5.93
C ASP A 39 -2.24 -2.00 4.67
N VAL A 40 -2.01 -2.73 3.57
CA VAL A 40 -2.81 -2.57 2.34
C VAL A 40 -4.27 -2.94 2.59
N SER A 41 -4.53 -4.04 3.31
CA SER A 41 -5.90 -4.46 3.63
C SER A 41 -6.61 -3.46 4.53
N ASN A 42 -5.92 -2.89 5.52
CA ASN A 42 -6.46 -1.82 6.36
C ASN A 42 -6.75 -0.56 5.55
N GLY A 43 -5.85 -0.15 4.65
CA GLY A 43 -6.09 0.97 3.75
C GLY A 43 -7.33 0.74 2.88
N VAL A 44 -7.48 -0.44 2.30
CA VAL A 44 -8.69 -0.84 1.55
C VAL A 44 -9.94 -0.76 2.43
N ALA A 45 -9.89 -1.28 3.66
CA ALA A 45 -11.01 -1.24 4.59
C ALA A 45 -11.42 0.21 4.91
N ILE A 46 -10.45 1.08 5.20
CA ILE A 46 -10.69 2.50 5.46
C ILE A 46 -11.36 3.19 4.27
N LEU A 47 -10.88 2.93 3.04
CA LEU A 47 -11.47 3.50 1.83
C LEU A 47 -12.93 3.08 1.67
N LEU A 48 -13.23 1.79 1.87
CA LEU A 48 -14.59 1.28 1.77
C LEU A 48 -15.49 1.86 2.87
N SER A 49 -15.00 1.94 4.11
CA SER A 49 -15.74 2.56 5.22
C SER A 49 -15.99 4.04 4.99
N LEU A 50 -15.05 4.78 4.40
CA LEU A 50 -15.24 6.20 4.07
C LEU A 50 -16.32 6.39 2.99
N ILE A 51 -16.34 5.51 1.97
CA ILE A 51 -17.38 5.52 0.94
C ILE A 51 -18.74 5.21 1.57
N GLU A 52 -18.85 4.16 2.39
CA GLU A 52 -20.08 3.78 3.09
C GLU A 52 -20.58 4.90 4.03
N PHE A 53 -19.66 5.50 4.78
CA PHE A 53 -19.95 6.61 5.67
C PHE A 53 -20.47 7.81 4.89
N SER A 54 -19.89 8.11 3.72
CA SER A 54 -20.36 9.20 2.85
C SER A 54 -21.76 8.99 2.26
N GLU A 55 -22.23 7.74 2.13
CA GLU A 55 -23.60 7.47 1.70
C GLU A 55 -24.60 7.65 2.85
N SER A 56 -24.17 7.29 4.06
CA SER A 56 -24.99 7.29 5.26
C SER A 56 -25.12 8.68 5.88
N GLU A 57 -24.02 9.44 5.91
CA GLU A 57 -23.95 10.77 6.46
C GLU A 57 -23.99 11.82 5.35
N LYS A 58 -24.84 12.84 5.55
CA LYS A 58 -24.98 13.96 4.62
C LYS A 58 -24.68 15.27 5.34
N GLU A 59 -23.81 16.08 4.76
CA GLU A 59 -23.57 17.46 5.19
C GLU A 59 -24.46 18.37 4.34
N ASP A 60 -25.32 19.15 4.99
CA ASP A 60 -26.31 20.02 4.33
C ASP A 60 -27.18 19.29 3.26
N GLY A 61 -27.49 18.02 3.51
CA GLY A 61 -28.26 17.17 2.61
C GLY A 61 -27.50 16.66 1.37
N ARG A 62 -26.19 16.94 1.27
CA ARG A 62 -25.30 16.45 0.22
C ARG A 62 -24.41 15.32 0.76
N PRO A 63 -24.06 14.31 -0.06
CA PRO A 63 -23.08 13.31 0.35
C PRO A 63 -21.73 13.96 0.64
N LEU A 64 -21.00 13.44 1.62
CA LEU A 64 -19.67 13.94 2.01
C LEU A 64 -18.64 13.84 0.88
N LEU A 65 -18.78 12.83 0.02
CA LEU A 65 -17.95 12.63 -1.17
C LEU A 65 -18.79 12.84 -2.43
N CYS A 66 -18.22 13.51 -3.41
CA CYS A 66 -18.83 13.58 -4.72
C CYS A 66 -18.65 12.24 -5.49
N GLU A 67 -19.53 11.95 -6.44
CA GLU A 67 -19.49 10.69 -7.21
C GLU A 67 -18.13 10.39 -7.88
N PRO A 68 -17.43 11.38 -8.49
CA PRO A 68 -16.08 11.16 -8.99
C PRO A 68 -15.09 10.65 -7.94
N ASP A 69 -15.13 11.21 -6.73
CA ASP A 69 -14.20 10.86 -5.64
C ASP A 69 -14.50 9.44 -5.13
N LYS A 70 -15.77 9.10 -4.93
CA LYS A 70 -16.18 7.73 -4.59
C LYS A 70 -15.68 6.73 -5.64
N GLY A 71 -15.85 7.06 -6.92
CA GLY A 71 -15.37 6.23 -8.02
C GLY A 71 -13.84 6.07 -8.04
N ALA A 72 -13.09 7.14 -7.72
CA ALA A 72 -11.64 7.08 -7.61
C ALA A 72 -11.19 6.20 -6.43
N LEU A 73 -11.77 6.39 -5.25
CA LEU A 73 -11.45 5.61 -4.04
C LEU A 73 -11.82 4.13 -4.23
N MET A 74 -12.95 3.83 -4.86
CA MET A 74 -13.34 2.46 -5.19
C MET A 74 -12.36 1.80 -6.17
N ARG A 75 -11.94 2.51 -7.22
CA ARG A 75 -10.91 2.00 -8.16
C ARG A 75 -9.57 1.79 -7.48
N LEU A 76 -9.19 2.67 -6.55
CA LEU A 76 -7.98 2.53 -5.74
C LEU A 76 -8.06 1.26 -4.87
N ALA A 77 -9.18 1.06 -4.16
CA ALA A 77 -9.42 -0.14 -3.36
C ALA A 77 -9.34 -1.43 -4.20
N ILE A 78 -10.00 -1.46 -5.35
CA ILE A 78 -9.96 -2.61 -6.28
C ILE A 78 -8.54 -2.88 -6.76
N THR A 79 -7.82 -1.83 -7.15
CA THR A 79 -6.45 -1.97 -7.70
C THR A 79 -5.49 -2.46 -6.63
N ALA A 80 -5.56 -1.91 -5.42
CA ALA A 80 -4.76 -2.34 -4.28
C ALA A 80 -5.01 -3.81 -3.93
N SER A 81 -6.28 -4.23 -3.87
CA SER A 81 -6.66 -5.63 -3.62
C SER A 81 -6.14 -6.58 -4.70
N ARG A 82 -6.22 -6.20 -5.98
CA ARG A 82 -5.67 -7.00 -7.09
C ARG A 82 -4.15 -7.12 -7.02
N MET A 83 -3.46 -6.02 -6.72
CA MET A 83 -2.01 -6.04 -6.54
C MET A 83 -1.62 -6.96 -5.39
N LEU A 84 -2.33 -6.90 -4.25
CA LEU A 84 -2.08 -7.78 -3.11
C LEU A 84 -2.31 -9.26 -3.47
N ALA A 85 -3.41 -9.58 -4.16
CA ALA A 85 -3.72 -10.92 -4.62
C ALA A 85 -2.62 -11.48 -5.55
N ASN A 86 -2.16 -10.70 -6.52
CA ASN A 86 -1.10 -11.10 -7.44
C ASN A 86 0.24 -11.37 -6.72
N VAL A 87 0.56 -10.62 -5.67
CA VAL A 87 1.78 -10.87 -4.88
C VAL A 87 1.60 -12.11 -4.00
N ALA A 88 0.41 -12.31 -3.42
CA ALA A 88 0.10 -13.50 -2.63
C ALA A 88 0.20 -14.79 -3.46
N GLU A 89 -0.35 -14.79 -4.69
CA GLU A 89 -0.27 -15.93 -5.62
C GLU A 89 1.18 -16.33 -5.90
N LYS A 90 2.05 -15.36 -6.25
CA LYS A 90 3.48 -15.63 -6.48
C LYS A 90 4.19 -16.22 -5.25
N ARG A 91 3.78 -15.82 -4.04
CA ARG A 91 4.34 -16.35 -2.78
C ARG A 91 3.87 -17.77 -2.52
N ILE A 92 2.61 -18.08 -2.81
CA ILE A 92 2.05 -19.44 -2.74
C ILE A 92 2.79 -20.36 -3.72
N ASP A 93 2.94 -19.94 -4.98
CA ASP A 93 3.67 -20.70 -5.99
C ASP A 93 5.13 -20.96 -5.57
N SER A 94 5.80 -19.93 -5.04
CA SER A 94 7.17 -20.06 -4.54
C SER A 94 7.27 -21.05 -3.38
N ALA A 95 6.31 -21.04 -2.46
CA ALA A 95 6.26 -21.96 -1.33
C ALA A 95 6.02 -23.40 -1.78
N ASN A 96 5.08 -23.63 -2.71
CA ASN A 96 4.79 -24.95 -3.27
C ASN A 96 5.99 -25.53 -4.03
N ASN A 97 6.76 -24.69 -4.73
CA ASN A 97 7.97 -25.12 -5.45
C ASN A 97 9.17 -25.40 -4.51
N ALA A 98 9.24 -24.75 -3.34
CA ALA A 98 10.31 -24.94 -2.37
C ALA A 98 10.17 -26.22 -1.54
N TYR A 99 8.96 -26.78 -1.46
CA TYR A 99 8.67 -28.05 -0.81
C TYR A 99 8.19 -29.07 -1.84
N PRO A 100 9.09 -29.66 -2.64
CA PRO A 100 8.72 -30.76 -3.51
C PRO A 100 8.31 -31.95 -2.65
N HIS A 101 7.16 -32.54 -2.96
CA HIS A 101 6.72 -33.82 -2.42
C HIS A 101 7.69 -34.96 -2.78
#